data_AF-A0A6M4FQ02-F1
#
_entry.id   AF-A0A6M4FQ02-F1
#
_cell.length_a   1.000
_cell.length_b   1.000
_cell.length_c   1.000
_cell.angle_alpha   90.00
_cell.angle_beta   90.00
_cell.angle_gamma   90.00
#
_symmetry.space_group_name_H-M   'P 1'
#
loop_
_entity.id
_entity.type
_entity.pdbx_description
1 polymer ?
#
loop_
_entity_poly.entity_id
_entity_poly.type
_entity_poly.pdbx_seq_one_letter_code
_entity_poly.pdbx_strand_id
1 'polypeptide(L)'
;MALLSYRETRLDWRWRGPADDSLIEELARHLPVAEHARPLLDDVRFITEAMAFLFDTSTIGVRLGVLEGAMCPRFHVDNLAVRLVTTYAGPASEWLPEHAVNRVGLGAPHPDKPDPLRDAAAIEHLEVGDIALFKGEGWIGNEGHGLVHRSPQPAVGEKRLFLALDPG
;
A
#
# COMPACT_ATOMS: atom_id res chain seq x y z
N MET A 1 -2.43 7.97 41.34
CA MET A 1 -3.15 7.89 40.05
C MET A 1 -2.11 7.89 38.94
N ALA A 2 -1.59 6.70 38.60
CA ALA A 2 -0.52 6.58 37.62
C ALA A 2 -1.10 6.84 36.23
N LEU A 3 -0.73 7.97 35.63
CA LEU A 3 -0.90 8.20 34.20
C LEU A 3 -0.06 7.13 33.50
N LEU A 4 -0.70 6.09 33.00
CA LEU A 4 -0.11 5.19 32.03
C LEU A 4 0.28 6.08 30.84
N SER A 5 1.57 6.37 30.73
CA SER A 5 2.19 6.93 29.53
C SER A 5 1.91 5.94 28.41
N TYR A 6 0.79 6.11 27.71
CA TYR A 6 0.51 5.43 26.46
C TYR A 6 1.61 5.86 25.50
N ARG A 7 2.63 5.01 25.33
CA ARG A 7 3.60 5.22 24.25
C ARG A 7 2.78 5.08 22.98
N GLU A 8 2.61 6.20 22.29
CA GLU A 8 1.95 6.28 20.99
C GLU A 8 2.85 5.59 19.96
N THR A 9 2.91 4.26 20.01
CA THR A 9 3.64 3.47 19.02
C THR A 9 2.85 3.55 17.71
N ARG A 10 3.37 4.34 16.77
CA ARG A 10 2.82 4.40 15.41
C ARG A 10 2.88 3.00 14.80
N LEU A 11 1.73 2.44 14.46
CA LEU A 11 1.65 1.13 13.79
C LEU A 11 2.41 1.20 12.45
N ASP A 12 3.52 0.47 12.33
CA ASP A 12 4.24 0.20 11.07
C ASP A 12 4.75 -1.24 11.17
N TRP A 13 3.83 -2.18 11.05
CA TRP A 13 4.09 -3.60 11.19
C TRP A 13 4.42 -4.22 9.83
N ARG A 14 5.36 -5.16 9.84
CA ARG A 14 5.83 -5.87 8.64
C ARG A 14 5.95 -7.36 8.91
N TRP A 15 5.63 -8.14 7.90
CA TRP A 15 5.79 -9.59 7.89
C TRP A 15 6.41 -10.04 6.57
N ARG A 16 7.20 -11.11 6.63
CA ARG A 16 7.61 -11.89 5.46
C ARG A 16 7.66 -13.35 5.89
N GLY A 17 6.74 -14.14 5.37
CA GLY A 17 6.56 -15.53 5.79
C GLY A 17 5.31 -16.14 5.16
N PRO A 18 4.84 -17.30 5.64
CA PRO A 18 3.62 -17.92 5.13
C PRO A 18 2.38 -17.04 5.40
N ALA A 19 1.35 -17.21 4.57
CA ALA A 19 0.02 -16.65 4.75
C ALA A 19 -0.85 -17.63 5.57
N ASP A 20 -0.47 -17.86 6.82
CA ASP A 20 -1.14 -18.80 7.73
C ASP A 20 -1.45 -18.17 9.10
N ASP A 21 -1.87 -18.98 10.07
CA ASP A 21 -2.21 -18.52 11.40
C ASP A 21 -1.06 -17.75 12.10
N SER A 22 0.19 -18.07 11.81
CA SER A 22 1.35 -17.41 12.44
C SER A 22 1.43 -15.92 12.11
N LEU A 23 1.01 -15.52 10.90
CA LEU A 23 0.92 -14.13 10.47
C LEU A 23 -0.05 -13.35 11.36
N ILE A 24 -1.24 -13.92 11.60
CA ILE A 24 -2.30 -13.28 12.37
C ILE A 24 -1.99 -13.25 13.85
N GLU A 25 -1.40 -14.32 14.38
CA GLU A 25 -0.89 -14.35 15.75
C GLU A 25 0.18 -13.28 16.00
N GLU A 26 1.09 -13.07 15.05
CA GLU A 26 2.13 -12.04 15.15
C GLU A 26 1.54 -10.62 15.05
N LEU A 27 0.64 -10.40 14.08
CA LEU A 27 -0.03 -9.11 13.91
C LEU A 27 -0.83 -8.74 15.17
N ALA A 28 -1.58 -9.68 15.75
CA ALA A 28 -2.40 -9.44 16.93
C ALA A 28 -1.60 -8.90 18.13
N ARG A 29 -0.33 -9.31 18.29
CA ARG A 29 0.57 -8.82 19.36
C ARG A 29 0.96 -7.34 19.20
N HIS A 30 0.80 -6.79 18.00
CA HIS A 30 1.15 -5.41 17.67
C HIS A 30 -0.06 -4.46 17.68
N LEU A 31 -1.28 -4.99 17.84
CA LEU A 31 -2.50 -4.18 17.85
C LEU A 31 -2.81 -3.73 19.29
N PRO A 32 -3.07 -2.43 19.50
CA PRO A 32 -3.24 -1.88 20.85
C PRO A 32 -4.49 -2.41 21.57
N VAL A 33 -5.50 -2.84 20.81
CA VAL A 33 -6.76 -3.36 21.34
C VAL A 33 -7.19 -4.57 20.50
N ALA A 34 -6.47 -5.68 20.63
CA ALA A 34 -6.65 -6.87 19.79
C ALA A 34 -8.09 -7.40 19.76
N GLU A 35 -8.83 -7.26 20.87
CA GLU A 35 -10.25 -7.65 20.97
C GLU A 35 -11.18 -6.87 20.02
N HIS A 36 -10.89 -5.60 19.74
CA HIS A 36 -11.64 -4.80 18.76
C HIS A 36 -11.10 -4.93 17.35
N ALA A 37 -9.93 -5.53 17.17
CA ALA A 37 -9.27 -5.64 15.88
C ALA A 37 -9.69 -6.89 15.08
N ARG A 38 -10.64 -7.69 15.59
CA ARG A 38 -11.05 -8.94 14.95
C ARG A 38 -11.43 -8.77 13.46
N PRO A 39 -12.25 -7.78 13.05
CA PRO A 39 -12.56 -7.57 11.64
C PRO A 39 -11.32 -7.28 10.77
N LEU A 40 -10.38 -6.50 11.29
CA LEU A 40 -9.13 -6.20 10.60
C LEU A 40 -8.24 -7.44 10.46
N LEU A 41 -8.14 -8.25 11.52
CA LEU A 41 -7.37 -9.50 11.49
C LEU A 41 -7.97 -10.50 10.50
N ASP A 42 -9.30 -10.66 10.50
CA ASP A 42 -10.00 -11.56 9.57
C ASP A 42 -9.84 -11.09 8.11
N ASP A 43 -9.89 -9.78 7.85
CA ASP A 43 -9.70 -9.23 6.51
C ASP A 43 -8.25 -9.36 6.02
N VAL A 44 -7.25 -9.04 6.87
CA VAL A 44 -5.83 -9.24 6.54
C VAL A 44 -5.56 -10.71 6.25
N ARG A 45 -6.12 -11.64 7.02
CA ARG A 45 -6.03 -13.09 6.75
C ARG A 45 -6.57 -13.40 5.36
N PHE A 46 -7.82 -13.02 5.10
CA PHE A 46 -8.49 -13.35 3.84
C PHE A 46 -7.71 -12.82 2.64
N ILE A 47 -7.29 -11.55 2.66
CA ILE A 47 -6.58 -10.93 1.54
C ILE A 47 -5.19 -11.54 1.37
N THR A 48 -4.47 -11.85 2.46
CA THR A 48 -3.13 -12.47 2.36
C THR A 48 -3.19 -13.90 1.82
N GLU A 49 -4.16 -14.71 2.27
CA GLU A 49 -4.40 -16.06 1.74
C GLU A 49 -4.80 -16.01 0.26
N ALA A 50 -5.70 -15.10 -0.12
CA ALA A 50 -6.12 -14.91 -1.51
C ALA A 50 -4.96 -14.48 -2.42
N MET A 51 -4.10 -13.57 -1.94
CA MET A 51 -2.91 -13.11 -2.66
C MET A 51 -1.89 -14.24 -2.85
N ALA A 52 -1.61 -15.00 -1.78
CA ALA A 52 -0.70 -16.14 -1.84
C ALA A 52 -1.19 -17.22 -2.82
N PHE A 53 -2.50 -17.51 -2.79
CA PHE A 53 -3.14 -18.44 -3.72
C PHE A 53 -3.09 -17.95 -5.17
N LEU A 54 -3.44 -16.68 -5.42
CA LEU A 54 -3.49 -16.11 -6.76
C LEU A 54 -2.13 -16.14 -7.47
N PHE A 55 -1.04 -15.94 -6.73
CA PHE A 55 0.33 -15.90 -7.26
C PHE A 55 1.12 -17.19 -7.04
N ASP A 56 0.47 -18.26 -6.56
CA ASP A 56 1.09 -19.58 -6.30
C ASP A 56 2.41 -19.45 -5.52
N THR A 57 2.37 -18.72 -4.39
CA THR A 57 3.55 -18.47 -3.55
C THR A 57 3.37 -19.00 -2.14
N SER A 58 4.44 -19.53 -1.57
CA SER A 58 4.50 -20.03 -0.19
C SER A 58 4.84 -18.94 0.83
N THR A 59 5.24 -17.75 0.36
CA THR A 59 5.56 -16.63 1.23
C THR A 59 4.95 -15.32 0.73
N ILE A 60 4.62 -14.43 1.65
CA ILE A 60 4.05 -13.12 1.36
C ILE A 60 4.73 -12.06 2.20
N GLY A 61 5.10 -10.95 1.57
CA GLY A 61 5.48 -9.72 2.25
C GLY A 61 4.21 -8.94 2.61
N VAL A 62 4.07 -8.55 3.87
CA VAL A 62 2.93 -7.75 4.35
C VAL A 62 3.45 -6.50 5.04
N ARG A 63 2.77 -5.39 4.81
CA ARG A 63 2.95 -4.17 5.59
C ARG A 63 1.60 -3.58 5.96
N LEU A 64 1.35 -3.44 7.26
CA LEU A 64 0.20 -2.73 7.81
C LEU A 64 0.71 -1.51 8.57
N GLY A 65 0.20 -0.32 8.26
CA GLY A 65 0.68 0.88 8.92
C GLY A 65 -0.29 2.04 8.98
N VAL A 66 -0.06 2.91 9.96
CA VAL A 66 -0.71 4.21 10.13
C VAL A 66 0.29 5.30 9.74
N LEU A 67 -0.06 6.10 8.75
CA LEU A 67 0.77 7.17 8.21
C LEU A 67 0.15 8.54 8.50
N GLU A 68 1.00 9.50 8.86
CA GLU A 68 0.67 10.93 9.02
C GLU A 68 1.19 11.77 7.85
N GLY A 69 1.84 11.13 6.87
CA GLY A 69 2.38 11.76 5.68
C GLY A 69 2.53 10.76 4.53
N ALA A 70 2.60 11.27 3.30
CA ALA A 70 2.75 10.43 2.12
C ALA A 70 4.15 9.76 2.09
N MET A 71 4.19 8.43 1.89
CA MET A 71 5.45 7.71 1.68
C MET A 71 6.03 7.93 0.28
N CYS A 72 5.15 7.92 -0.73
CA CYS A 72 5.50 8.12 -2.13
C CYS A 72 4.60 9.23 -2.70
N PRO A 73 4.85 10.52 -2.37
CA PRO A 73 4.01 11.64 -2.80
C PRO A 73 4.11 11.92 -4.31
N ARG A 74 5.09 11.33 -4.99
CA ARG A 74 5.31 11.51 -6.44
C ARG A 74 4.77 10.30 -7.20
N PHE A 75 4.20 10.56 -8.37
CA PHE A 75 3.82 9.50 -9.30
C PHE A 75 5.05 8.66 -9.68
N HIS A 76 4.91 7.35 -9.51
CA HIS A 76 5.96 6.38 -9.77
C HIS A 76 5.35 5.05 -10.21
N VAL A 77 6.22 4.15 -10.66
CA VAL A 77 5.91 2.74 -10.89
C VAL A 77 6.66 1.91 -9.86
N ASP A 78 6.08 0.79 -9.47
CA ASP A 78 6.78 -0.23 -8.69
C ASP A 78 7.69 -1.07 -9.62
N ASN A 79 8.89 -1.40 -9.13
CA ASN A 79 9.80 -2.34 -9.80
C ASN A 79 9.53 -3.81 -9.39
N LEU A 80 8.47 -4.04 -8.63
CA LEU A 80 7.97 -5.38 -8.30
C LEU A 80 7.13 -5.91 -9.46
N ALA A 81 6.86 -7.21 -9.47
CA ALA A 81 5.91 -7.80 -10.42
C ALA A 81 4.50 -7.28 -10.16
N VAL A 82 4.08 -7.31 -8.90
CA VAL A 82 2.76 -6.85 -8.48
C VAL A 82 2.80 -6.47 -7.00
N ARG A 83 1.94 -5.54 -6.62
CA ARG A 83 1.64 -5.20 -5.23
C ARG A 83 0.14 -5.08 -5.06
N LEU A 84 -0.40 -5.68 -4.00
CA LEU A 84 -1.76 -5.37 -3.55
C LEU A 84 -1.71 -4.17 -2.60
N VAL A 85 -2.62 -3.21 -2.77
CA VAL A 85 -2.82 -2.10 -1.82
C VAL A 85 -4.30 -2.01 -1.46
N THR A 86 -4.59 -1.86 -0.18
CA THR A 86 -5.90 -1.40 0.32
C THR A 86 -5.72 -0.35 1.41
N THR A 87 -6.69 0.54 1.54
CA THR A 87 -6.72 1.59 2.57
C THR A 87 -7.97 1.41 3.40
N TYR A 88 -7.80 1.19 4.71
CA TYR A 88 -8.90 0.98 5.65
C TYR A 88 -9.44 2.27 6.24
N ALA A 89 -8.62 3.33 6.29
CA ALA A 89 -9.05 4.66 6.74
C ALA A 89 -8.10 5.74 6.20
N GLY A 90 -8.63 6.94 6.01
CA GLY A 90 -7.90 8.08 5.45
C GLY A 90 -7.76 8.01 3.92
N PRO A 91 -6.92 8.86 3.31
CA PRO A 91 -6.88 9.02 1.86
C PRO A 91 -6.21 7.82 1.20
N ALA A 92 -6.91 7.21 0.24
CA ALA A 92 -6.41 6.06 -0.50
C ALA A 92 -5.50 6.46 -1.67
N SER A 93 -4.89 5.48 -2.33
CA SER A 93 -3.90 5.76 -3.39
C SER A 93 -4.55 6.42 -4.61
N GLU A 94 -3.78 7.26 -5.28
CA GLU A 94 -4.13 7.83 -6.58
C GLU A 94 -3.37 7.11 -7.69
N TRP A 95 -3.98 7.00 -8.87
CA TRP A 95 -3.38 6.36 -10.03
C TRP A 95 -3.74 7.09 -11.33
N LEU A 96 -2.98 6.79 -12.39
CA LEU A 96 -3.18 7.40 -13.70
C LEU A 96 -3.49 6.34 -14.76
N PRO A 97 -4.51 6.56 -15.60
CA PRO A 97 -4.67 5.79 -16.82
C PRO A 97 -3.53 6.12 -17.80
N GLU A 98 -3.11 5.16 -18.62
CA GLU A 98 -1.92 5.28 -19.48
C GLU A 98 -1.92 6.52 -20.37
N HIS A 99 -3.08 6.94 -20.89
CA HIS A 99 -3.19 8.12 -21.74
C HIS A 99 -2.79 9.43 -21.02
N ALA A 100 -2.96 9.48 -19.70
CA ALA A 100 -2.63 10.63 -18.86
C ALA A 100 -1.16 10.62 -18.39
N VAL A 101 -0.40 9.56 -18.67
CA VAL A 101 0.98 9.39 -18.20
C VAL A 101 1.98 9.94 -19.21
N ASN A 102 2.92 10.75 -18.73
CA ASN A 102 4.16 11.08 -19.42
C ASN A 102 5.34 10.30 -18.82
N ARG A 103 5.62 9.11 -19.35
CA ARG A 103 6.64 8.21 -18.77
C ARG A 103 8.06 8.80 -18.72
N VAL A 104 8.39 9.74 -19.60
CA VAL A 104 9.69 10.46 -19.60
C VAL A 104 9.88 11.29 -18.32
N GLY A 105 8.78 11.77 -17.72
CA GLY A 105 8.79 12.54 -16.49
C GLY A 105 8.95 11.70 -15.21
N LEU A 106 8.88 10.37 -15.30
CA LEU A 106 8.97 9.50 -14.12
C LEU A 106 10.41 9.38 -13.56
N GLY A 107 10.51 8.92 -12.31
CA GLY A 107 11.78 8.63 -11.63
C GLY A 107 12.31 9.78 -10.77
N ALA A 108 13.64 9.85 -10.61
CA ALA A 108 14.28 10.90 -9.81
C ALA A 108 14.03 12.30 -10.44
N PRO A 109 13.77 13.35 -9.64
CA PRO A 109 13.57 14.70 -10.15
C PRO A 109 14.83 15.19 -10.85
N HIS A 110 14.65 15.91 -11.96
CA HIS A 110 15.73 16.57 -12.68
C HIS A 110 15.16 17.82 -13.38
N PRO A 111 15.90 18.94 -13.47
CA PRO A 111 15.41 20.17 -14.13
C PRO A 111 14.93 19.94 -15.57
N ASP A 112 15.59 19.06 -16.30
CA ASP A 112 15.27 18.77 -17.71
C ASP A 112 14.18 17.71 -17.89
N LYS A 113 13.64 17.14 -16.79
CA LYS A 113 12.55 16.16 -16.89
C LYS A 113 11.20 16.88 -17.01
N PRO A 114 10.36 16.49 -17.98
CA PRO A 114 9.01 17.02 -18.08
C PRO A 114 8.16 16.52 -16.91
N ASP A 115 6.99 17.14 -16.71
CA ASP A 115 5.99 16.65 -15.75
C ASP A 115 5.56 15.21 -16.12
N PRO A 116 5.52 14.26 -15.18
CA PRO A 116 4.97 12.92 -15.42
C PRO A 116 3.47 12.89 -15.75
N LEU A 117 2.75 14.01 -15.59
CA LEU A 117 1.32 14.14 -15.81
C LEU A 117 1.03 14.87 -17.14
N ARG A 118 0.30 14.21 -18.05
CA ARG A 118 -0.21 14.83 -19.29
C ARG A 118 -1.55 15.51 -19.09
N ASP A 119 -2.41 14.91 -18.27
CA ASP A 119 -3.74 15.40 -17.97
C ASP A 119 -4.03 15.22 -16.47
N ALA A 120 -4.10 16.32 -15.75
CA ALA A 120 -4.37 16.31 -14.32
C ALA A 120 -5.83 16.01 -13.97
N ALA A 121 -6.76 16.20 -14.92
CA ALA A 121 -8.16 15.87 -14.70
C ALA A 121 -8.42 14.36 -14.74
N ALA A 122 -7.47 13.58 -15.27
CA ALA A 122 -7.54 12.12 -15.37
C ALA A 122 -6.92 11.39 -14.16
N ILE A 123 -6.61 12.11 -13.06
CA ILE A 123 -6.18 11.46 -11.81
C ILE A 123 -7.36 10.71 -11.20
N GLU A 124 -7.21 9.40 -11.10
CA GLU A 124 -8.18 8.51 -10.48
C GLU A 124 -7.80 8.23 -9.02
N HIS A 125 -8.81 7.97 -8.20
CA HIS A 125 -8.65 7.73 -6.77
C HIS A 125 -9.24 6.36 -6.43
N LEU A 126 -8.50 5.58 -5.65
CA LEU A 126 -9.12 4.47 -4.94
C LEU A 126 -10.02 5.02 -3.82
N GLU A 127 -11.01 4.23 -3.42
CA GLU A 127 -11.81 4.48 -2.23
C GLU A 127 -11.33 3.65 -1.04
N VAL A 128 -11.80 4.00 0.16
CA VAL A 128 -11.57 3.19 1.36
C VAL A 128 -12.23 1.82 1.19
N GLY A 129 -11.46 0.77 1.45
CA GLY A 129 -11.90 -0.62 1.28
C GLY A 129 -11.67 -1.20 -0.12
N ASP A 130 -11.28 -0.40 -1.12
CA ASP A 130 -10.88 -0.94 -2.41
C ASP A 130 -9.67 -1.87 -2.26
N ILE A 131 -9.71 -2.99 -2.99
CA ILE A 131 -8.59 -3.92 -3.13
C ILE A 131 -8.00 -3.76 -4.52
N ALA A 132 -6.82 -3.14 -4.60
CA ALA A 132 -6.18 -2.87 -5.88
C ALA A 132 -4.91 -3.70 -6.07
N LEU A 133 -4.79 -4.36 -7.23
CA LEU A 133 -3.56 -5.03 -7.68
C LEU A 133 -2.80 -4.10 -8.63
N PHE A 134 -1.69 -3.56 -8.16
CA PHE A 134 -0.80 -2.71 -8.93
C PHE A 134 0.22 -3.57 -9.65
N LYS A 135 0.07 -3.71 -10.96
CA LYS A 135 1.08 -4.37 -11.80
C LYS A 135 2.28 -3.44 -11.98
N GLY A 136 3.46 -3.89 -11.56
CA GLY A 136 4.70 -3.13 -11.69
C GLY A 136 5.48 -3.48 -12.94
N GLU A 137 6.65 -2.88 -13.09
CA GLU A 137 7.56 -3.14 -14.21
C GLU A 137 8.38 -4.41 -14.04
N GLY A 138 8.38 -5.03 -12.84
CA GLY A 138 9.03 -6.31 -12.60
C GLY A 138 8.26 -7.51 -13.15
N TRP A 139 7.05 -7.30 -13.69
CA TRP A 139 6.25 -8.36 -14.29
C TRP A 139 6.75 -8.63 -15.71
N ILE A 140 6.99 -9.90 -16.04
CA ILE A 140 7.49 -10.33 -17.35
C ILE A 140 6.58 -9.83 -18.47
N GLY A 141 7.11 -8.98 -19.37
CA GLY A 141 6.36 -8.38 -20.47
C GLY A 141 5.56 -7.13 -20.08
N ASN A 142 5.81 -6.54 -18.91
CA ASN A 142 5.21 -5.27 -18.45
C ASN A 142 6.26 -4.16 -18.27
N GLU A 143 7.46 -4.34 -18.81
CA GLU A 143 8.55 -3.38 -18.73
C GLU A 143 8.13 -2.07 -19.38
N GLY A 144 8.33 -0.95 -18.67
CA GLY A 144 7.87 0.35 -19.16
C GLY A 144 6.35 0.56 -19.14
N HIS A 145 5.56 -0.39 -18.62
CA HIS A 145 4.09 -0.36 -18.58
C HIS A 145 3.53 -0.56 -17.16
N GLY A 146 4.34 -0.36 -16.11
CA GLY A 146 3.88 -0.39 -14.73
C GLY A 146 2.79 0.64 -14.46
N LEU A 147 1.85 0.33 -13.56
CA LEU A 147 0.81 1.26 -13.12
C LEU A 147 1.47 2.47 -12.44
N VAL A 148 1.19 3.65 -12.98
CA VAL A 148 1.65 4.90 -12.40
C VAL A 148 0.71 5.31 -11.27
N HIS A 149 1.26 5.37 -10.05
CA HIS A 149 0.47 5.64 -8.85
C HIS A 149 1.26 6.48 -7.83
N ARG A 150 0.55 7.02 -6.83
CA ARG A 150 1.14 7.73 -5.70
C ARG A 150 0.30 7.58 -4.43
N SER A 151 0.92 7.89 -3.30
CA SER A 151 0.21 8.11 -2.05
C SER A 151 -0.10 9.61 -1.95
N PRO A 152 -1.38 10.03 -1.92
CA PRO A 152 -1.70 11.43 -1.69
C PRO A 152 -1.25 11.86 -0.30
N GLN A 153 -0.94 13.15 -0.17
CA GLN A 153 -0.60 13.73 1.12
C GLN A 153 -1.87 13.85 1.97
N PRO A 154 -1.93 13.23 3.17
CA PRO A 154 -3.05 13.42 4.08
C PRO A 154 -3.19 14.88 4.49
N ALA A 155 -4.42 15.31 4.73
CA ALA A 155 -4.68 16.63 5.29
C ALA A 155 -4.02 16.78 6.67
N VAL A 156 -3.80 18.02 7.13
CA VAL A 156 -3.22 18.27 8.45
C VAL A 156 -4.10 17.65 9.53
N GLY A 157 -3.52 16.76 10.34
CA GLY A 157 -4.22 16.04 11.40
C GLY A 157 -4.92 14.75 10.95
N GLU A 158 -4.94 14.45 9.65
CA GLU A 158 -5.46 13.20 9.10
C GLU A 158 -4.43 12.07 9.18
N LYS A 159 -4.90 10.84 9.39
CA LYS A 159 -4.10 9.62 9.41
C LYS A 159 -4.61 8.65 8.35
N ARG A 160 -3.70 7.90 7.73
CA ARG A 160 -4.01 6.82 6.77
C ARG A 160 -3.66 5.46 7.36
N LEU A 161 -4.65 4.57 7.51
CA LEU A 161 -4.43 3.16 7.80
C LEU A 161 -4.45 2.37 6.49
N PHE A 162 -3.36 1.71 6.14
CA PHE A 162 -3.22 0.98 4.88
C PHE A 162 -2.59 -0.40 5.07
N LEU A 163 -2.86 -1.28 4.11
CA LEU A 163 -2.22 -2.58 3.92
C LEU A 163 -1.56 -2.62 2.54
N ALA A 164 -0.33 -3.12 2.47
CA ALA A 164 0.35 -3.44 1.22
C ALA A 164 0.89 -4.87 1.26
N LEU A 165 0.64 -5.65 0.21
CA LEU A 165 1.11 -7.03 0.07
C LEU A 165 1.96 -7.21 -1.18
N ASP A 166 3.09 -7.89 -1.03
CA ASP A 166 3.97 -8.28 -2.13
C ASP A 166 4.07 -9.82 -2.12
N PRO A 167 3.77 -10.52 -3.22
CA PRO A 167 3.98 -11.97 -3.28
C PRO A 167 5.48 -12.28 -3.22
N GLY A 168 5.82 -13.41 -2.60
CA GLY A 168 7.18 -13.83 -2.25
C GLY A 168 8.18 -13.88 -3.38
#